data_AF-A0A1F8Q7N9-F1
#
_entry.id   AF-A0A1F8Q7N9-F1
#
_cell.length_a   1.000
_cell.length_b   1.000
_cell.length_c   1.000
_cell.angle_alpha   90.00
_cell.angle_beta   90.00
_cell.angle_gamma   90.00
#
_symmetry.space_group_name_H-M   'P 1'
#
loop_
_entity.id
_entity.type
_entity.pdbx_description
1 polymer ?
#
loop_
_entity_poly.entity_id
_entity_poly.type
_entity_poly.pdbx_seq_one_letter_code
_entity_poly.pdbx_strand_id
1 'polypeptide(L)'
;MPIITIQAIEGVVLTSPEQKRELLQKMTDTFISVVGEVARPYTYCIIQETPLMEWSIAGRPLPDLPFLYGPEYAAMHKNSNEIMRNYVASQTNNPPARSSNGNLIERNKQIMRRMIDEVWNQGNLATADELFAPDHTSPSAPQLPPGPEGVKFLAKMFREAMPDYHMDIDLMVADESQVTARFTQSGTHTGGDLLGMKASGRKATWTEIGVLKIKDDKIVQSWYEVDMLSMIQQLNGTKQ
;
A
#
# COMPACT_ATOMS: atom_id res chain seq x y z
N MET A 1 -1.26 -34.42 -11.03
CA MET A 1 -2.64 -33.97 -10.82
C MET A 1 -2.71 -33.26 -9.48
N PRO A 2 -2.58 -31.92 -9.45
CA PRO A 2 -2.70 -31.16 -8.21
C PRO A 2 -4.11 -31.24 -7.63
N ILE A 3 -4.19 -31.35 -6.31
CA ILE A 3 -5.44 -31.38 -5.54
C ILE A 3 -5.39 -30.24 -4.54
N ILE A 4 -6.38 -29.35 -4.61
CA ILE A 4 -6.59 -28.25 -3.67
C ILE A 4 -7.72 -28.68 -2.73
N THR A 5 -7.41 -28.82 -1.44
CA THR A 5 -8.40 -29.19 -0.42
C THR A 5 -8.72 -28.00 0.46
N ILE A 6 -10.01 -27.69 0.60
CA ILE A 6 -10.52 -26.64 1.47
C ILE A 6 -11.25 -27.32 2.63
N GLN A 7 -10.77 -27.13 3.85
CA GLN A 7 -11.44 -27.61 5.07
C GLN A 7 -12.32 -26.50 5.61
N ALA A 8 -13.60 -26.80 5.84
CA ALA A 8 -14.56 -25.87 6.41
C ALA A 8 -15.44 -26.56 7.45
N ILE A 9 -16.05 -25.77 8.34
CA ILE A 9 -17.12 -26.27 9.21
C ILE A 9 -18.44 -26.12 8.46
N GLU A 10 -19.22 -27.19 8.45
CA GLU A 10 -20.51 -27.24 7.76
C GLU A 10 -21.45 -26.12 8.26
N GLY A 11 -22.01 -25.36 7.32
CA GLY A 11 -23.02 -24.34 7.63
C GLY A 11 -22.52 -23.07 8.31
N VAL A 12 -21.20 -22.92 8.56
CA VAL A 12 -20.63 -21.72 9.20
C VAL A 12 -20.13 -20.71 8.16
N VAL A 13 -19.15 -21.08 7.35
CA VAL A 13 -18.50 -20.17 6.39
C VAL A 13 -19.07 -20.32 4.98
N LEU A 14 -19.49 -21.54 4.62
CA LEU A 14 -20.05 -21.88 3.32
C LEU A 14 -21.51 -22.30 3.47
N THR A 15 -22.39 -21.31 3.38
CA THR A 15 -23.81 -21.47 3.75
C THR A 15 -24.73 -21.81 2.57
N SER A 16 -24.23 -21.70 1.33
CA SER A 16 -25.00 -21.99 0.11
C SER A 16 -24.20 -22.78 -0.93
N PRO A 17 -24.86 -23.59 -1.77
CA PRO A 17 -24.21 -24.29 -2.88
C PRO A 17 -23.53 -23.35 -3.88
N GLU A 18 -24.07 -22.15 -4.09
CA GLU A 18 -23.54 -21.13 -4.99
C GLU A 18 -22.17 -20.62 -4.51
N GLN A 19 -22.06 -20.28 -3.21
CA GLN A 19 -20.79 -19.89 -2.60
C GLN A 19 -19.73 -20.98 -2.72
N LYS A 20 -20.12 -22.25 -2.53
CA LYS A 20 -19.22 -23.39 -2.69
C LYS A 20 -18.70 -23.50 -4.12
N ARG A 21 -19.58 -23.40 -5.12
CA ARG A 21 -19.20 -23.43 -6.55
C ARG A 21 -18.26 -22.29 -6.93
N GLU A 22 -18.57 -21.07 -6.50
CA GLU A 22 -17.75 -19.90 -6.79
C GLU A 22 -16.36 -20.02 -6.18
N LEU A 23 -16.27 -20.50 -4.93
CA LEU A 23 -15.00 -20.73 -4.24
C LEU A 23 -14.14 -21.76 -4.99
N LEU A 24 -14.72 -22.89 -5.39
CA LEU A 24 -14.00 -23.93 -6.14
C LEU A 24 -13.40 -23.37 -7.44
N GLN A 25 -14.18 -22.58 -8.18
CA GLN A 25 -13.74 -21.95 -9.41
C GLN A 25 -12.58 -20.96 -9.15
N LYS A 26 -12.75 -20.03 -8.21
CA LYS A 26 -11.73 -19.02 -7.89
C LYS A 26 -10.42 -19.61 -7.39
N MET A 27 -10.49 -20.65 -6.57
CA MET A 27 -9.30 -21.33 -6.06
C MET A 27 -8.55 -22.06 -7.19
N THR A 28 -9.29 -22.64 -8.12
CA THR A 28 -8.71 -23.27 -9.31
C THR A 28 -8.05 -22.23 -10.21
N ASP A 29 -8.74 -21.12 -10.52
CA ASP A 29 -8.19 -20.03 -11.34
C ASP A 29 -6.93 -19.41 -10.72
N THR A 30 -6.92 -19.24 -9.40
CA THR A 30 -5.75 -18.73 -8.67
C THR A 30 -4.55 -19.66 -8.84
N PHE A 31 -4.74 -20.96 -8.66
CA PHE A 31 -3.68 -21.94 -8.84
C PHE A 31 -3.17 -21.95 -10.30
N ILE A 32 -4.08 -21.95 -11.27
CA ILE A 32 -3.74 -21.94 -12.70
C ILE A 32 -2.99 -20.68 -13.11
N SER A 33 -3.26 -19.53 -12.50
CA SER A 33 -2.49 -18.30 -12.75
C SER A 33 -1.00 -18.42 -12.42
N VAL A 34 -0.62 -19.36 -11.54
CA VAL A 34 0.77 -19.58 -11.12
C VAL A 34 1.47 -20.64 -11.96
N VAL A 35 0.81 -21.79 -12.18
CA VAL A 35 1.41 -22.94 -12.88
C VAL A 35 1.13 -22.97 -14.38
N GLY A 36 0.24 -22.12 -14.88
CA GLY A 36 -0.12 -22.03 -16.28
C GLY A 36 -1.30 -22.91 -16.69
N GLU A 37 -1.94 -22.52 -17.79
CA GLU A 37 -3.23 -23.04 -18.26
C GLU A 37 -3.21 -24.54 -18.60
N VAL A 38 -2.05 -25.08 -18.95
CA VAL A 38 -1.84 -26.51 -19.26
C VAL A 38 -2.23 -27.42 -18.07
N ALA A 39 -2.19 -26.91 -16.84
CA ALA A 39 -2.54 -27.68 -15.65
C ALA A 39 -4.05 -27.78 -15.37
N ARG A 40 -4.90 -26.97 -16.03
CA ARG A 40 -6.34 -26.86 -15.74
C ARG A 40 -7.11 -28.19 -15.81
N PRO A 41 -7.01 -29.01 -16.87
CA PRO A 41 -7.77 -30.26 -16.94
C PRO A 41 -7.32 -31.31 -15.91
N TYR A 42 -6.19 -31.08 -15.23
CA TYR A 42 -5.61 -32.01 -14.26
C TYR A 42 -5.66 -31.50 -12.81
N THR A 43 -6.28 -30.33 -12.59
CA THR A 43 -6.38 -29.69 -11.27
C THR A 43 -7.74 -29.98 -10.66
N TYR A 44 -7.74 -30.57 -9.47
CA TYR A 44 -8.96 -30.86 -8.70
C TYR A 44 -9.05 -29.91 -7.52
N CYS A 45 -10.22 -29.33 -7.29
CA CYS A 45 -10.50 -28.54 -6.09
C CYS A 45 -11.70 -29.17 -5.36
N ILE A 46 -11.53 -29.41 -4.06
CA ILE A 46 -12.48 -30.15 -3.25
C ILE A 46 -12.71 -29.39 -1.94
N ILE A 47 -13.99 -29.27 -1.56
CA ILE A 47 -14.38 -28.79 -0.25
C ILE A 47 -14.71 -30.01 0.61
N GLN A 48 -14.11 -30.07 1.80
CA GLN A 48 -14.40 -31.03 2.83
C GLN A 48 -14.98 -30.28 4.03
N GLU A 49 -16.17 -30.68 4.43
CA GLU A 49 -16.87 -30.07 5.56
C GLU A 49 -16.82 -31.00 6.76
N THR A 50 -16.43 -30.44 7.89
CA THR A 50 -16.55 -31.09 9.19
C THR A 50 -17.92 -30.73 9.77
N PRO A 51 -18.76 -31.72 10.12
CA PRO A 51 -20.05 -31.47 10.75
C PRO A 51 -19.92 -30.64 12.03
N LEU A 52 -20.99 -29.95 12.38
CA LEU A 52 -21.07 -29.29 13.67
C LEU A 52 -20.87 -30.33 14.79
N MET A 53 -20.20 -29.93 15.88
CA MET A 53 -19.87 -30.79 17.04
C MET A 53 -18.77 -31.85 16.84
N GLU A 54 -18.22 -32.04 15.64
CA GLU A 54 -17.13 -33.01 15.39
C GLU A 54 -15.72 -32.39 15.45
N TRP A 55 -15.56 -31.24 16.10
CA TRP A 55 -14.30 -30.51 16.19
C TRP A 55 -14.16 -29.74 17.51
N SER A 56 -12.95 -29.28 17.82
CA SER A 56 -12.61 -28.61 19.08
C SER A 56 -11.69 -27.41 18.87
N ILE A 57 -11.71 -26.46 19.81
CA ILE A 57 -10.70 -25.40 19.92
C ILE A 57 -9.95 -25.59 21.24
N ALA A 58 -8.62 -25.68 21.18
CA ALA A 58 -7.76 -25.84 22.36
C ALA A 58 -8.16 -27.03 23.27
N GLY A 59 -8.51 -28.17 22.66
CA GLY A 59 -8.88 -29.39 23.38
C GLY A 59 -10.29 -29.37 24.01
N ARG A 60 -11.08 -28.32 23.75
CA ARG A 60 -12.49 -28.24 24.15
C ARG A 60 -13.35 -28.59 22.94
N PRO A 61 -13.85 -29.84 22.80
CA PRO A 61 -14.95 -30.10 21.88
C PRO A 61 -16.07 -29.12 22.23
N LEU A 62 -16.77 -28.59 21.21
CA LEU A 62 -17.76 -27.54 21.39
C LEU A 62 -18.59 -27.85 22.66
N PRO A 63 -18.47 -27.06 23.74
CA PRO A 63 -19.22 -27.33 24.95
C PRO A 63 -20.65 -26.89 24.68
N ASP A 64 -21.53 -27.27 25.59
CA ASP A 64 -22.83 -26.64 25.67
C ASP A 64 -22.66 -25.11 25.73
N LEU A 65 -22.80 -24.42 24.60
CA LEU A 65 -22.74 -22.97 24.46
C LEU A 65 -24.13 -22.53 24.06
N PRO A 66 -25.07 -22.35 25.01
CA PRO A 66 -26.42 -21.90 24.74
C PRO A 66 -26.45 -20.63 23.89
N PHE A 67 -25.42 -19.79 23.92
CA PHE A 67 -25.34 -18.62 23.06
C PHE A 67 -25.26 -18.91 21.55
N LEU A 68 -24.93 -20.14 21.12
CA LEU A 68 -24.89 -20.55 19.72
C LEU A 68 -26.18 -21.21 19.21
N TYR A 69 -27.01 -21.77 20.10
CA TYR A 69 -28.21 -22.55 19.70
C TYR A 69 -29.38 -22.51 20.69
N GLY A 70 -29.20 -21.91 21.87
CA GLY A 70 -30.20 -21.80 22.92
C GLY A 70 -31.33 -20.84 22.53
N PRO A 71 -32.60 -21.16 22.88
CA PRO A 71 -33.76 -20.39 22.47
C PRO A 71 -33.72 -18.93 22.99
N GLU A 72 -33.05 -18.70 24.12
CA GLU A 72 -32.83 -17.37 24.69
C GLU A 72 -31.95 -16.45 23.81
N TYR A 73 -31.14 -17.01 22.89
CA TYR A 73 -30.27 -16.25 21.97
C TYR A 73 -30.77 -16.25 20.52
N ALA A 74 -31.93 -16.89 20.24
CA ALA A 74 -32.50 -16.95 18.90
C ALA A 74 -32.75 -15.55 18.29
N ALA A 75 -33.09 -14.56 19.14
CA ALA A 75 -33.22 -13.17 18.72
C ALA A 75 -31.87 -12.55 18.29
N MET A 76 -30.78 -12.86 19.00
CA MET A 76 -29.43 -12.44 18.66
C MET A 76 -28.95 -13.10 17.38
N HIS A 77 -29.22 -14.40 17.18
CA HIS A 77 -28.91 -15.08 15.92
C HIS A 77 -29.69 -14.50 14.76
N LYS A 78 -30.98 -14.23 14.93
CA LYS A 78 -31.81 -13.60 13.90
C LYS A 78 -31.24 -12.24 13.51
N ASN A 79 -30.90 -11.41 14.51
CA ASN A 79 -30.31 -10.09 14.27
C ASN A 79 -28.92 -10.19 13.60
N SER A 80 -28.05 -11.09 14.07
CA SER A 80 -26.72 -11.32 13.49
C SER A 80 -26.82 -11.81 12.04
N ASN A 81 -27.69 -12.78 11.78
CA ASN A 81 -27.94 -13.31 10.44
C ASN A 81 -28.59 -12.26 9.53
N GLU A 82 -29.45 -11.37 10.05
CA GLU A 82 -30.06 -10.28 9.31
C GLU A 82 -29.03 -9.18 8.97
N ILE A 83 -28.13 -8.85 9.89
CA ILE A 83 -26.97 -7.98 9.63
C ILE A 83 -26.09 -8.59 8.53
N MET A 84 -25.77 -9.88 8.63
CA MET A 84 -24.95 -10.58 7.64
C MET A 84 -25.63 -10.66 6.28
N ARG A 85 -26.94 -10.94 6.24
CA ARG A 85 -27.74 -10.95 5.00
C ARG A 85 -27.85 -9.57 4.38
N ASN A 86 -28.08 -8.52 5.17
CA ASN A 86 -28.12 -7.14 4.67
C ASN A 86 -26.76 -6.70 4.14
N TYR A 87 -25.68 -7.10 4.82
CA TYR A 87 -24.32 -6.88 4.34
C TYR A 87 -24.07 -7.61 3.02
N VAL A 88 -24.40 -8.91 2.91
CA VAL A 88 -24.26 -9.68 1.66
C VAL A 88 -25.17 -9.15 0.54
N ALA A 89 -26.41 -8.74 0.84
CA ALA A 89 -27.33 -8.14 -0.12
C ALA A 89 -26.87 -6.74 -0.58
N SER A 90 -26.19 -5.99 0.28
CA SER A 90 -25.55 -4.73 -0.11
C SER A 90 -24.35 -4.94 -1.05
N GLN A 91 -23.78 -6.16 -1.08
CA GLN A 91 -22.68 -6.58 -1.96
C GLN A 91 -23.17 -7.25 -3.27
N THR A 92 -24.43 -7.66 -3.37
CA THR A 92 -24.99 -8.19 -4.65
C THR A 92 -25.51 -7.09 -5.56
N ASN A 93 -25.93 -5.95 -5.01
CA ASN A 93 -26.26 -4.73 -5.79
C ASN A 93 -25.04 -3.85 -6.08
N ASN A 94 -23.86 -4.21 -5.57
CA ASN A 94 -22.62 -3.50 -5.80
C ASN A 94 -21.49 -4.54 -5.75
N PRO A 95 -20.94 -5.01 -6.89
CA PRO A 95 -19.93 -6.07 -6.89
C PRO A 95 -18.81 -5.71 -5.91
N PRO A 96 -18.16 -6.69 -5.25
CA PRO A 96 -17.26 -6.42 -4.16
C PRO A 96 -16.23 -5.39 -4.62
N ALA A 97 -16.29 -4.20 -4.03
CA ALA A 97 -15.21 -3.25 -4.16
C ALA A 97 -13.95 -4.04 -3.78
N ARG A 98 -12.99 -4.13 -4.70
CA ARG A 98 -11.57 -4.38 -4.34
C ARG A 98 -11.36 -3.66 -3.02
N SER A 99 -10.98 -4.39 -1.97
CA SER A 99 -10.97 -3.91 -0.59
C SER A 99 -10.63 -2.41 -0.55
N SER A 100 -11.51 -1.60 0.05
CA SER A 100 -11.31 -0.14 0.15
C SER A 100 -9.90 0.22 0.60
N ASN A 101 -9.30 -0.65 1.42
CA ASN A 101 -7.95 -0.48 1.96
C ASN A 101 -6.87 -0.82 0.92
N GLY A 102 -7.07 -1.81 0.04
CA GLY A 102 -6.18 -2.06 -1.09
C GLY A 102 -6.20 -0.92 -2.11
N ASN A 103 -7.37 -0.31 -2.33
CA ASN A 103 -7.48 0.89 -3.16
C ASN A 103 -6.77 2.09 -2.51
N LEU A 104 -6.93 2.28 -1.20
CA LEU A 104 -6.29 3.38 -0.45
C LEU A 104 -4.75 3.23 -0.40
N ILE A 105 -4.24 2.01 -0.17
CA ILE A 105 -2.80 1.72 -0.20
C ILE A 105 -2.21 2.02 -1.58
N GLU A 106 -2.85 1.55 -2.65
CA GLU A 106 -2.38 1.83 -4.01
C GLU A 106 -2.52 3.31 -4.38
N ARG A 107 -3.55 4.01 -3.87
CA ARG A 107 -3.70 5.46 -4.00
C ARG A 107 -2.55 6.20 -3.31
N ASN A 108 -2.20 5.83 -2.08
CA ASN A 108 -1.08 6.43 -1.33
C ASN A 108 0.25 6.23 -2.07
N LYS A 109 0.49 5.03 -2.61
CA LYS A 109 1.64 4.77 -3.49
C LYS A 109 1.61 5.60 -4.76
N GLN A 110 0.44 5.81 -5.36
CA GLN A 110 0.29 6.64 -6.55
C GLN A 110 0.61 8.11 -6.26
N ILE A 111 0.22 8.64 -5.10
CA ILE A 111 0.57 9.99 -4.66
C ILE A 111 2.09 10.15 -4.55
N MET A 112 2.78 9.19 -3.91
CA MET A 112 4.24 9.17 -3.84
C MET A 112 4.87 9.15 -5.24
N ARG A 113 4.43 8.26 -6.13
CA ARG A 113 4.95 8.19 -7.51
C ARG A 113 4.75 9.49 -8.28
N ARG A 114 3.56 10.08 -8.22
CA ARG A 114 3.29 11.38 -8.87
C ARG A 114 4.20 12.48 -8.33
N MET A 115 4.43 12.52 -7.02
CA MET A 115 5.35 13.48 -6.42
C MET A 115 6.77 13.30 -6.98
N ILE A 116 7.27 12.07 -7.07
CA ILE A 116 8.61 11.82 -7.61
C ILE A 116 8.68 12.13 -9.11
N ASP A 117 7.75 11.64 -9.90
CA ASP A 117 7.78 11.77 -11.36
C ASP A 117 7.52 13.20 -11.82
N GLU A 118 6.46 13.83 -11.33
CA GLU A 118 6.03 15.15 -11.81
C GLU A 118 6.79 16.28 -11.12
N VAL A 119 6.94 16.24 -9.79
CA VAL A 119 7.59 17.35 -9.06
C VAL A 119 9.11 17.24 -9.15
N TRP A 120 9.68 16.09 -8.76
CA TRP A 120 11.14 15.94 -8.66
C TRP A 120 11.81 15.68 -10.02
N ASN A 121 11.28 14.75 -10.83
CA ASN A 121 11.92 14.33 -12.08
C ASN A 121 11.56 15.24 -13.27
N GLN A 122 10.34 15.79 -13.34
CA GLN A 122 9.93 16.72 -14.40
C GLN A 122 10.03 18.21 -14.00
N GLY A 123 10.12 18.53 -12.71
CA GLY A 123 10.15 19.92 -12.23
C GLY A 123 8.80 20.62 -12.29
N ASN A 124 7.69 19.89 -12.39
CA ASN A 124 6.34 20.46 -12.41
C ASN A 124 5.90 20.87 -11.01
N LEU A 125 6.21 22.12 -10.64
CA LEU A 125 5.89 22.67 -9.33
C LEU A 125 4.37 22.83 -9.09
N ALA A 126 3.55 22.90 -10.13
CA ALA A 126 2.09 22.99 -9.97
C ALA A 126 1.50 21.70 -9.37
N THR A 127 2.10 20.54 -9.66
CA THR A 127 1.69 19.27 -9.04
C THR A 127 1.90 19.30 -7.52
N ALA A 128 2.85 20.08 -6.99
CA ALA A 128 3.01 20.21 -5.54
C ALA A 128 1.76 20.86 -4.90
N ASP A 129 1.12 21.83 -5.54
CA ASP A 129 -0.14 22.44 -5.08
C ASP A 129 -1.31 21.44 -5.06
N GLU A 130 -1.30 20.49 -5.99
CA GLU A 130 -2.28 19.42 -6.07
C GLU A 130 -2.08 18.34 -5.00
N LEU A 131 -0.83 18.02 -4.63
CA LEU A 131 -0.55 16.88 -3.77
C LEU A 131 -0.42 17.24 -2.29
N PHE A 132 0.04 18.44 -1.96
CA PHE A 132 0.28 18.84 -0.57
C PHE A 132 -0.94 19.58 0.02
N ALA A 133 -1.18 19.38 1.31
CA ALA A 133 -2.15 20.18 2.04
C ALA A 133 -1.61 21.61 2.25
N PRO A 134 -2.47 22.65 2.28
CA PRO A 134 -2.02 24.03 2.52
C PRO A 134 -1.29 24.22 3.86
N ASP A 135 -1.64 23.41 4.86
CA ASP A 135 -1.07 23.37 6.21
C ASP A 135 -0.06 22.23 6.41
N HIS A 136 0.45 21.66 5.31
CA HIS A 136 1.49 20.62 5.39
C HIS A 136 2.70 21.08 6.20
N THR A 137 3.28 20.14 6.95
CA THR A 137 4.49 20.37 7.74
C THR A 137 5.56 19.32 7.47
N SER A 138 6.84 19.71 7.57
CA SER A 138 7.98 18.78 7.54
C SER A 138 8.78 18.87 8.84
N PRO A 139 8.51 18.01 9.84
CA PRO A 139 9.22 18.07 11.13
C PRO A 139 10.72 17.79 11.03
N SER A 140 11.17 17.02 10.03
CA SER A 140 12.60 16.79 9.77
C SER A 140 13.30 17.99 9.12
N ALA A 141 12.54 18.99 8.66
CA ALA A 141 13.05 20.22 8.04
C ALA A 141 12.22 21.44 8.48
N PRO A 142 12.20 21.78 9.78
CA PRO A 142 11.33 22.83 10.34
C PRO A 142 11.63 24.24 9.81
N GLN A 143 12.76 24.44 9.14
CA GLN A 143 13.15 25.69 8.49
C GLN A 143 12.44 25.95 7.15
N LEU A 144 11.81 24.93 6.56
CA LEU A 144 11.09 25.08 5.29
C LEU A 144 9.74 25.77 5.52
N PRO A 145 9.27 26.58 4.54
CA PRO A 145 7.92 27.10 4.56
C PRO A 145 6.87 25.98 4.66
N PRO A 146 5.73 26.22 5.37
CA PRO A 146 4.63 25.27 5.42
C PRO A 146 3.95 25.13 4.06
N GLY A 147 3.14 24.08 3.91
CA GLY A 147 2.42 23.82 2.68
C GLY A 147 3.32 23.37 1.52
N PRO A 148 2.86 23.51 0.26
CA PRO A 148 3.63 23.08 -0.91
C PRO A 148 4.91 23.88 -1.16
N GLU A 149 5.06 25.06 -0.55
CA GLU A 149 6.18 25.97 -0.85
C GLU A 149 7.54 25.40 -0.43
N GLY A 150 7.59 24.61 0.66
CA GLY A 150 8.82 23.96 1.10
C GLY A 150 9.38 22.98 0.08
N VAL A 151 8.53 22.09 -0.47
CA VAL A 151 8.96 21.12 -1.49
C VAL A 151 9.30 21.80 -2.82
N LYS A 152 8.56 22.83 -3.22
CA LYS A 152 8.86 23.59 -4.44
C LYS A 152 10.21 24.28 -4.36
N PHE A 153 10.52 24.87 -3.20
CA PHE A 153 11.81 25.50 -2.97
C PHE A 153 12.97 24.50 -3.15
N LEU A 154 12.88 23.32 -2.54
CA LEU A 154 13.91 22.28 -2.66
C LEU A 154 14.02 21.73 -4.08
N ALA A 155 12.89 21.37 -4.71
CA ALA A 155 12.88 20.84 -6.07
C ALA A 155 13.50 21.83 -7.06
N LYS A 156 13.20 23.13 -6.92
CA LYS A 156 13.80 24.20 -7.72
C LYS A 156 15.30 24.32 -7.45
N MET A 157 15.72 24.36 -6.20
CA MET A 157 17.14 24.46 -5.82
C MET A 157 17.97 23.31 -6.42
N PHE A 158 17.51 22.07 -6.28
CA PHE A 158 18.21 20.91 -6.84
C PHE A 158 18.24 20.92 -8.37
N ARG A 159 17.13 21.27 -9.03
CA ARG A 159 17.07 21.35 -10.50
C ARG A 159 17.96 22.46 -11.06
N GLU A 160 18.02 23.61 -10.41
CA GLU A 160 18.90 24.72 -10.80
C GLU A 160 20.37 24.33 -10.66
N ALA A 161 20.75 23.61 -9.60
CA ALA A 161 22.11 23.12 -9.40
C ALA A 161 22.49 21.93 -10.32
N MET A 162 21.55 21.03 -10.55
CA MET A 162 21.72 19.79 -11.30
C MET A 162 20.60 19.67 -12.36
N PRO A 163 20.79 20.22 -13.57
CA PRO A 163 19.75 20.19 -14.61
C PRO A 163 19.30 18.76 -14.99
N ASP A 164 20.21 17.79 -14.86
CA ASP A 164 20.01 16.35 -15.07
C ASP A 164 19.59 15.59 -13.80
N TYR A 165 19.12 16.30 -12.77
CA TYR A 165 18.63 15.68 -11.54
C TYR A 165 17.54 14.63 -11.82
N HIS A 166 17.69 13.47 -11.19
CA HIS A 166 16.77 12.35 -11.29
C HIS A 166 16.71 11.56 -9.98
N MET A 167 15.52 11.07 -9.65
CA MET A 167 15.24 10.26 -8.48
C MET A 167 14.52 8.97 -8.89
N ASP A 168 15.05 7.84 -8.42
CA ASP A 168 14.47 6.50 -8.59
C ASP A 168 13.90 5.99 -7.27
N ILE A 169 12.76 5.29 -7.34
CA ILE A 169 12.14 4.64 -6.18
C ILE A 169 12.66 3.21 -6.06
N ASP A 170 13.53 2.95 -5.09
CA ASP A 170 14.12 1.62 -4.86
C ASP A 170 13.13 0.66 -4.17
N LEU A 171 12.42 1.20 -3.18
CA LEU A 171 11.51 0.46 -2.31
C LEU A 171 10.35 1.38 -1.97
N MET A 172 9.13 0.84 -1.95
CA MET A 172 7.96 1.58 -1.48
C MET A 172 7.00 0.66 -0.73
N VAL A 173 6.62 1.08 0.47
CA VAL A 173 5.64 0.42 1.33
C VAL A 173 4.59 1.44 1.74
N ALA A 174 3.34 1.02 1.86
CA ALA A 174 2.26 1.91 2.26
C ALA A 174 1.23 1.16 3.11
N ASP A 175 0.62 1.90 4.02
CA ASP A 175 -0.59 1.53 4.73
C ASP A 175 -1.72 2.52 4.37
N GLU A 176 -2.81 2.48 5.13
CA GLU A 176 -4.00 3.31 4.91
C GLU A 176 -3.74 4.82 5.13
N SER A 177 -2.76 5.17 5.96
CA SER A 177 -2.48 6.54 6.38
C SER A 177 -1.15 7.10 5.88
N GLN A 178 -0.21 6.23 5.52
CA GLN A 178 1.18 6.61 5.25
C GLN A 178 1.76 5.82 4.08
N VAL A 179 2.73 6.45 3.42
CA VAL A 179 3.59 5.80 2.42
C VAL A 179 5.04 6.15 2.71
N THR A 180 5.87 5.12 2.76
CA THR A 180 7.31 5.22 2.98
C THR A 180 8.03 4.69 1.75
N ALA A 181 9.02 5.42 1.28
CA ALA A 181 9.86 4.98 0.19
C ALA A 181 11.33 5.28 0.46
N ARG A 182 12.18 4.41 -0.11
CA ARG A 182 13.63 4.64 -0.23
C ARG A 182 13.92 5.01 -1.67
N PHE A 183 14.78 6.00 -1.83
CA PHE A 183 15.14 6.56 -3.12
C PHE A 183 16.64 6.52 -3.34
N THR A 184 17.01 6.38 -4.61
CA THR A 184 18.33 6.74 -5.12
C THR A 184 18.20 8.02 -5.93
N GLN A 185 18.98 9.04 -5.60
CA GLN A 185 19.03 10.32 -6.30
C GLN A 185 20.36 10.46 -7.03
N SER A 186 20.34 11.14 -8.17
CA SER A 186 21.57 11.49 -8.87
C SER A 186 21.45 12.78 -9.67
N GLY A 187 22.60 13.40 -9.94
CA GLY A 187 22.70 14.58 -10.79
C GLY A 187 24.14 15.06 -10.93
N THR A 188 24.37 15.90 -11.92
CA THR A 188 25.68 16.52 -12.22
C THR A 188 25.63 18.00 -11.87
N HIS A 189 26.46 18.42 -10.92
CA HIS A 189 26.50 19.79 -10.40
C HIS A 189 27.17 20.76 -11.39
N THR A 190 26.45 21.11 -12.44
CA THR A 190 26.90 21.98 -13.54
C THR A 190 26.16 23.31 -13.60
N GLY A 191 25.07 23.46 -12.84
CA GLY A 191 24.21 24.63 -12.86
C GLY A 191 24.53 25.68 -11.79
N GLY A 192 23.51 26.09 -11.05
CA GLY A 192 23.61 27.07 -9.96
C GLY A 192 24.34 26.55 -8.72
N ASP A 193 24.42 27.40 -7.70
CA ASP A 193 25.02 27.06 -6.41
C ASP A 193 24.14 26.05 -5.66
N LEU A 194 24.75 25.01 -5.08
CA LEU A 194 24.06 24.04 -4.22
C LEU A 194 24.60 24.14 -2.79
N LEU A 195 23.75 24.55 -1.85
CA LEU A 195 24.11 24.64 -0.42
C LEU A 195 25.37 25.48 -0.17
N GLY A 196 25.55 26.55 -0.95
CA GLY A 196 26.73 27.42 -0.89
C GLY A 196 27.96 26.90 -1.65
N MET A 197 27.90 25.71 -2.25
CA MET A 197 28.95 25.20 -3.14
C MET A 197 28.73 25.70 -4.56
N LYS A 198 29.79 26.19 -5.21
CA LYS A 198 29.78 26.48 -6.64
C LYS A 198 29.72 25.18 -7.45
N ALA A 199 29.17 25.27 -8.67
CA ALA A 199 29.13 24.18 -9.64
C ALA A 199 30.49 23.47 -9.73
N SER A 200 30.54 22.22 -9.28
CA SER A 200 31.79 21.45 -9.21
C SER A 200 32.09 20.68 -10.50
N GLY A 201 31.11 20.59 -11.41
CA GLY A 201 31.18 19.79 -12.63
C GLY A 201 31.15 18.28 -12.38
N ARG A 202 30.93 17.84 -11.14
CA ARG A 202 30.95 16.43 -10.74
C ARG A 202 29.55 15.85 -10.67
N LYS A 203 29.44 14.57 -10.97
CA LYS A 203 28.25 13.76 -10.71
C LYS A 203 28.27 13.26 -9.26
N ALA A 204 27.11 13.27 -8.62
CA ALA A 204 26.90 12.63 -7.32
C ALA A 204 25.69 11.69 -7.37
N THR A 205 25.73 10.65 -6.55
CA THR A 205 24.63 9.73 -6.29
C THR A 205 24.48 9.53 -4.78
N TRP A 206 23.28 9.69 -4.25
CA TRP A 206 23.01 9.56 -2.81
C TRP A 206 21.64 8.95 -2.56
N THR A 207 21.38 8.56 -1.32
CA THR A 207 20.12 7.92 -0.93
C THR A 207 19.28 8.80 -0.05
N GLU A 208 17.96 8.58 -0.10
CA GLU A 208 16.99 9.20 0.80
C GLU A 208 15.96 8.17 1.25
N ILE A 209 15.44 8.33 2.46
CA ILE A 209 14.19 7.71 2.91
C ILE A 209 13.19 8.81 3.19
N GLY A 210 12.02 8.73 2.55
CA GLY A 210 10.90 9.65 2.76
C GLY A 210 9.68 8.93 3.31
N VAL A 211 9.04 9.53 4.31
CA VAL A 211 7.75 9.10 4.85
C VAL A 211 6.74 10.22 4.63
N LEU A 212 5.61 9.90 4.01
CA LEU A 212 4.50 10.83 3.81
C LEU A 212 3.29 10.34 4.59
N LYS A 213 2.69 11.23 5.38
CA LYS A 213 1.36 11.04 5.95
C LYS A 213 0.33 11.66 5.03
N ILE A 214 -0.67 10.86 4.66
CA ILE A 214 -1.71 11.23 3.71
C ILE A 214 -3.06 11.27 4.44
N LYS A 215 -3.84 12.31 4.16
CA LYS A 215 -5.21 12.46 4.63
C LYS A 215 -6.01 13.16 3.53
N ASP A 216 -7.20 12.63 3.22
CA ASP A 216 -8.10 13.20 2.20
C ASP A 216 -7.38 13.45 0.85
N ASP A 217 -6.59 12.46 0.40
CA ASP A 217 -5.74 12.50 -0.81
C ASP A 217 -4.67 13.60 -0.84
N LYS A 218 -4.36 14.20 0.31
CA LYS A 218 -3.33 15.23 0.47
C LYS A 218 -2.21 14.79 1.42
N ILE A 219 -0.97 15.17 1.07
CA ILE A 219 0.18 15.02 1.95
C ILE A 219 0.08 16.09 3.05
N VAL A 220 -0.16 15.68 4.28
CA VAL A 220 -0.31 16.58 5.45
C VAL A 220 0.96 16.67 6.28
N GLN A 221 1.84 15.68 6.18
CA GLN A 221 3.11 15.69 6.90
C GLN A 221 4.16 14.87 6.16
N SER A 222 5.42 15.29 6.23
CA SER A 222 6.52 14.49 5.68
C SER A 222 7.80 14.51 6.52
N TRP A 223 8.51 13.39 6.49
CA TRP A 223 9.82 13.20 7.11
C TRP A 223 10.80 12.67 6.09
N TYR A 224 12.03 13.17 6.13
CA TYR A 224 13.08 12.82 5.18
C TYR A 224 14.41 12.61 5.89
N GLU A 225 15.07 11.51 5.58
CA GLU A 225 16.46 11.22 5.95
C GLU A 225 17.29 11.13 4.68
N VAL A 226 18.12 12.14 4.43
CA VAL A 226 18.90 12.27 3.20
C VAL A 226 20.39 12.11 3.51
N ASP A 227 21.10 11.29 2.74
CA ASP A 227 22.55 11.14 2.87
C ASP A 227 23.31 12.33 2.22
N MET A 228 23.12 13.51 2.83
CA MET A 228 23.73 14.76 2.39
C MET A 228 25.26 14.70 2.49
N LEU A 229 25.79 13.97 3.46
CA LEU A 229 27.23 13.84 3.66
C LEU A 229 27.88 13.16 2.46
N SER A 230 27.34 12.03 2.00
CA SER A 230 27.83 11.33 0.82
C SER A 230 27.77 12.22 -0.43
N MET A 231 26.67 12.96 -0.62
CA MET A 231 26.55 13.91 -1.73
C MET A 231 27.66 14.98 -1.68
N ILE A 232 27.84 15.64 -0.53
CA ILE A 232 28.84 16.71 -0.36
C ILE A 232 30.26 16.17 -0.59
N GLN A 233 30.59 14.99 -0.07
CA GLN A 233 31.91 14.35 -0.26
C GLN A 233 32.20 14.11 -1.74
N GLN A 234 31.23 13.58 -2.50
CA GLN A 234 31.37 13.34 -3.94
C GLN A 234 31.55 14.65 -4.72
N LEU A 235 30.80 15.70 -4.38
CA LEU A 235 30.88 17.00 -5.04
C LEU A 235 32.17 17.76 -4.72
N ASN A 236 32.70 17.62 -3.51
CA ASN A 236 34.00 18.19 -3.11
C ASN A 236 35.20 17.37 -3.58
N GLY A 237 34.97 16.11 -3.98
CA GLY A 237 36.04 15.22 -4.41
C GLY A 237 36.81 14.54 -3.29
N THR A 238 36.27 14.57 -2.08
CA THR A 238 36.84 13.87 -0.94
C THR A 238 36.34 12.43 -1.01
N LYS A 239 37.18 11.48 -1.46
CA LYS A 239 36.83 10.06 -1.48
C LYS A 239 36.65 9.53 -0.05
N GLN A 240 35.71 8.60 0.13
CA GLN A 240 35.72 7.63 1.24
C GLN A 240 36.88 6.64 1.08
#